data_AF-A0A850I9P1-F1
#
_entry.id   AF-A0A850I9P1-F1
#
_cell.length_a   1.000
_cell.length_b   1.000
_cell.length_c   1.000
_cell.angle_alpha   90.00
_cell.angle_beta   90.00
_cell.angle_gamma   90.00
#
_symmetry.space_group_name_H-M   'P 1'
#
loop_
_entity.id
_entity.type
_entity.pdbx_description
1 polymer ?
#
loop_
_entity_poly.entity_id
_entity_poly.type
_entity_poly.pdbx_seq_one_letter_code
_entity_poly.pdbx_strand_id
1 'polypeptide(L)'
;MTHSAVQRIGRAALVFAALGLAGCNNERPPGVYDVSVNEAYRRLSNDKLADMVYAKQCGILVHVTPSGIPGYEVTWRVHSSGREVVRFTAVLTAFSENQTKVEIRMPSAGNGEAYDGSQSYRRPAFQQPLRPAVQEQVAAILEGRKFDVQRVGPGKDKICQVQRAGLETGLVFRVDD
;
A
#
# COMPACT_ATOMS: atom_id res chain seq x y z
N MET A 1 67.82 19.50 -51.06
CA MET A 1 67.10 20.79 -51.02
C MET A 1 66.09 20.71 -52.16
N THR A 2 64.77 20.63 -52.00
CA THR A 2 63.82 21.30 -51.08
C THR A 2 62.41 20.66 -51.20
N HIS A 3 61.68 20.64 -50.07
CA HIS A 3 60.21 20.69 -49.84
C HIS A 3 59.19 19.66 -50.40
N SER A 4 58.43 19.03 -49.48
CA SER A 4 56.93 18.94 -49.37
C SER A 4 56.52 17.63 -48.66
N ALA A 5 56.00 17.65 -47.43
CA ALA A 5 54.60 17.92 -47.01
C ALA A 5 53.67 16.68 -47.08
N VAL A 6 52.71 16.66 -46.15
CA VAL A 6 51.48 15.84 -46.08
C VAL A 6 51.47 14.67 -45.06
N GLN A 7 51.12 15.05 -43.83
CA GLN A 7 49.93 14.60 -43.09
C GLN A 7 49.50 13.12 -43.22
N ARG A 8 49.64 12.37 -42.12
CA ARG A 8 48.76 11.23 -41.81
C ARG A 8 48.25 11.33 -40.38
N ILE A 9 47.04 11.87 -40.26
CA ILE A 9 46.20 11.83 -39.07
C ILE A 9 45.62 10.42 -38.98
N GLY A 10 45.73 9.76 -37.82
CA GLY A 10 45.27 8.37 -37.71
C GLY A 10 45.16 7.82 -36.30
N ARG A 11 44.31 8.45 -35.47
CA ARG A 11 43.50 7.87 -34.37
C ARG A 11 44.20 6.94 -33.37
N ALA A 12 44.56 7.50 -32.21
CA ALA A 12 44.70 6.74 -30.97
C ALA A 12 43.32 6.23 -30.51
N ALA A 13 43.16 4.91 -30.46
CA ALA A 13 41.98 4.26 -29.88
C ALA A 13 42.15 4.19 -28.35
N LEU A 14 41.48 5.10 -27.64
CA LEU A 14 41.27 5.01 -26.19
C LEU A 14 40.20 3.93 -25.93
N VAL A 15 40.64 2.78 -25.44
CA VAL A 15 39.76 1.73 -24.90
C VAL A 15 39.26 2.22 -23.55
N PHE A 16 38.07 2.83 -23.53
CA PHE A 16 37.34 3.07 -22.28
C PHE A 16 36.68 1.76 -21.85
N ALA A 17 37.24 1.13 -20.82
CA ALA A 17 36.62 0.03 -20.10
C ALA A 17 35.31 0.53 -19.46
N ALA A 18 34.18 0.13 -20.04
CA ALA A 18 32.88 0.26 -19.40
C ALA A 18 32.80 -0.79 -18.28
N LEU A 19 33.16 -0.38 -17.07
CA LEU A 19 32.74 -1.05 -15.84
C LEU A 19 31.22 -0.90 -15.76
N GLY A 20 30.52 -1.88 -16.33
CA GLY A 20 29.11 -2.10 -16.06
C GLY A 20 28.96 -2.38 -14.58
N LEU A 21 28.58 -1.36 -13.82
CA LEU A 21 27.91 -1.54 -12.54
C LEU A 21 26.61 -2.26 -12.86
N ALA A 22 26.68 -3.60 -12.88
CA ALA A 22 25.50 -4.42 -12.69
C ALA A 22 24.90 -3.95 -11.37
N GLY A 23 23.85 -3.13 -11.47
CA GLY A 23 23.05 -2.77 -10.32
C GLY A 23 22.61 -4.08 -9.69
N CYS A 24 23.14 -4.37 -8.52
CA CYS A 24 22.57 -5.36 -7.62
C CYS A 24 21.17 -4.84 -7.30
N ASN A 25 20.21 -5.16 -8.16
CA ASN A 25 18.79 -5.12 -7.83
C ASN A 25 18.60 -6.25 -6.82
N ASN A 26 19.06 -6.01 -5.58
CA ASN A 26 18.61 -6.77 -4.43
C ASN A 26 17.13 -6.46 -4.32
N GLU A 27 16.32 -7.30 -4.96
CA GLU A 27 14.88 -7.22 -4.93
C GLU A 27 14.48 -7.24 -3.45
N ARG A 28 13.96 -6.10 -2.98
CA ARG A 28 13.63 -5.89 -1.57
C ARG A 28 12.61 -6.96 -1.15
N PRO A 29 12.83 -7.69 -0.04
CA PRO A 29 11.89 -8.72 0.39
C PRO A 29 10.47 -8.15 0.55
N PRO A 30 9.42 -8.94 0.27
CA PRO A 30 8.04 -8.47 0.42
C PRO A 30 7.75 -7.94 1.83
N GLY A 31 7.12 -6.77 1.90
CA GLY A 31 6.78 -6.11 3.15
C GLY A 31 7.95 -5.46 3.89
N VAL A 32 9.17 -5.46 3.33
CA VAL A 32 10.27 -4.62 3.85
C VAL A 32 10.20 -3.24 3.19
N TYR A 33 10.52 -2.17 3.91
CA TYR A 33 10.50 -0.79 3.43
C TYR A 33 11.74 -0.02 3.89
N ASP A 34 12.24 0.91 3.06
CA ASP A 34 13.46 1.70 3.29
C ASP A 34 13.21 2.91 4.20
N VAL A 35 12.64 2.62 5.37
CA VAL A 35 12.42 3.55 6.46
C VAL A 35 12.72 2.86 7.79
N SER A 36 13.26 3.61 8.75
CA SER A 36 13.44 3.11 10.12
C SER A 36 12.09 2.84 10.79
N VAL A 37 12.09 2.01 11.82
CA VAL A 37 10.85 1.60 12.51
C VAL A 37 10.10 2.79 13.10
N ASN A 38 10.83 3.77 13.65
CA ASN A 38 10.26 4.99 14.20
C ASN A 38 9.59 5.85 13.12
N GLU A 39 10.23 5.96 11.96
CA GLU A 39 9.68 6.69 10.82
C GLU A 39 8.46 5.97 10.24
N ALA A 40 8.51 4.64 10.11
CA ALA A 40 7.39 3.82 9.67
C ALA A 40 6.18 4.00 10.61
N TYR A 41 6.39 3.88 11.93
CA TYR A 41 5.35 4.13 12.92
C TYR A 41 4.76 5.54 12.78
N ARG A 42 5.61 6.57 12.70
CA ARG A 42 5.18 7.97 12.58
C ARG A 42 4.32 8.20 11.34
N ARG A 43 4.71 7.65 10.18
CA ARG A 43 3.93 7.79 8.95
C ARG A 43 2.59 7.06 9.04
N LEU A 44 2.59 5.81 9.50
CA LEU A 44 1.40 4.97 9.55
C LEU A 44 0.37 5.45 10.60
N SER A 45 0.84 5.84 11.79
CA SER A 45 -0.03 6.29 12.90
C SER A 45 -0.72 7.64 12.62
N ASN A 46 -0.17 8.47 11.73
CA ASN A 46 -0.77 9.74 11.32
C ASN A 46 -1.78 9.61 10.18
N ASP A 47 -1.90 8.43 9.57
CA ASP A 47 -2.75 8.22 8.41
C ASP A 47 -4.10 7.57 8.80
N LYS A 48 -5.18 8.01 8.14
CA LYS A 48 -6.55 7.49 8.32
C LYS A 48 -7.03 6.61 7.14
N LEU A 49 -6.08 6.14 6.34
CA LEU A 49 -6.24 5.36 5.12
C LEU A 49 -7.20 5.99 4.11
N ALA A 50 -7.12 7.31 3.94
CA ALA A 50 -8.13 8.08 3.19
C ALA A 50 -8.29 7.60 1.74
N ASP A 51 -7.19 7.36 1.03
CA ASP A 51 -7.25 6.93 -0.37
C ASP A 51 -7.82 5.51 -0.50
N MET A 52 -7.42 4.58 0.36
CA MET A 52 -8.01 3.24 0.43
C MET A 52 -9.50 3.31 0.73
N VAL A 53 -9.92 4.12 1.71
CA VAL A 53 -11.33 4.29 2.07
C VAL A 53 -12.10 4.83 0.86
N TYR A 54 -11.61 5.89 0.22
CA TYR A 54 -12.23 6.43 -0.99
C TYR A 54 -12.33 5.38 -2.12
N ALA A 55 -11.26 4.61 -2.32
CA ALA A 55 -11.20 3.61 -3.37
C ALA A 55 -12.09 2.39 -3.09
N LYS A 56 -12.27 1.98 -1.84
CA LYS A 56 -12.87 0.68 -1.48
C LYS A 56 -14.14 0.75 -0.63
N GLN A 57 -14.53 1.91 -0.10
CA GLN A 57 -15.79 2.05 0.63
C GLN A 57 -16.97 1.68 -0.28
N CYS A 58 -17.93 0.96 0.29
CA CYS A 58 -19.21 0.65 -0.35
C CYS A 58 -20.24 1.75 -0.04
N GLY A 59 -21.43 1.40 0.46
CA GLY A 59 -22.51 2.37 0.69
C GLY A 59 -22.65 2.91 2.11
N ILE A 60 -21.92 2.36 3.08
CA ILE A 60 -21.95 2.85 4.46
C ILE A 60 -20.79 3.83 4.70
N LEU A 61 -21.05 4.91 5.43
CA LEU A 61 -20.00 5.84 5.84
C LEU A 61 -19.12 5.20 6.92
N VAL A 62 -17.81 5.26 6.74
CA VAL A 62 -16.85 4.72 7.71
C VAL A 62 -15.92 5.80 8.27
N HIS A 63 -15.47 5.60 9.51
CA HIS A 63 -14.50 6.43 10.19
C HIS A 63 -13.33 5.57 10.66
N VAL A 64 -12.11 5.99 10.33
CA VAL A 64 -10.88 5.29 10.70
C VAL A 64 -10.17 6.01 11.84
N THR A 65 -9.86 5.26 12.89
CA THR A 65 -9.10 5.74 14.05
C THR A 65 -7.81 4.94 14.19
N PRO A 66 -6.63 5.52 13.89
CA PRO A 66 -5.35 4.88 14.17
C PRO A 66 -5.05 4.89 15.68
N SER A 67 -4.38 3.84 16.13
CA SER A 67 -3.85 3.68 17.49
C SER A 67 -2.68 2.70 17.43
N GLY A 68 -1.85 2.60 18.47
CA GLY A 68 -0.78 1.60 18.47
C GLY A 68 0.31 1.85 19.49
N ILE A 69 1.29 0.96 19.51
CA ILE A 69 2.45 1.03 20.39
C ILE A 69 3.62 1.62 19.58
N PRO A 70 4.19 2.77 19.99
CA PRO A 70 5.32 3.40 19.30
C PRO A 70 6.44 2.42 18.99
N GLY A 71 6.82 2.36 17.72
CA GLY A 71 7.91 1.50 17.24
C GLY A 71 7.58 0.01 17.20
N TYR A 72 6.32 -0.41 17.42
CA TYR A 72 5.95 -1.82 17.43
C TYR A 72 4.76 -2.11 16.52
N GLU A 73 3.63 -1.41 16.67
CA GLU A 73 2.45 -1.69 15.87
C GLU A 73 1.57 -0.47 15.66
N VAL A 74 0.85 -0.46 14.53
CA VAL A 74 -0.24 0.48 14.24
C VAL A 74 -1.49 -0.31 13.92
N THR A 75 -2.55 -0.08 14.68
CA THR A 75 -3.89 -0.62 14.47
C THR A 75 -4.85 0.49 14.08
N TRP A 76 -5.49 0.32 12.95
CA TRP A 76 -6.59 1.19 12.51
C TRP A 76 -7.91 0.47 12.77
N ARG A 77 -8.77 1.08 13.59
CA ARG A 77 -10.13 0.60 13.82
C ARG A 77 -11.09 1.37 12.92
N VAL A 78 -11.88 0.64 12.16
CA VAL A 78 -12.90 1.22 11.27
C VAL A 78 -14.25 1.08 11.93
N HIS A 79 -14.95 2.20 12.06
CA HIS A 79 -16.27 2.27 12.65
C HIS A 79 -17.30 2.79 11.66
N SER A 80 -18.54 2.35 11.82
CA SER A 80 -19.69 2.96 11.15
C SER A 80 -20.87 2.94 12.13
N SER A 81 -21.59 4.06 12.23
CA SER A 81 -22.65 4.27 13.22
C SER A 81 -22.25 3.87 14.67
N GLY A 82 -21.00 4.15 15.06
CA GLY A 82 -20.48 3.83 16.40
C GLY A 82 -20.09 2.35 16.61
N ARG A 83 -20.28 1.48 15.63
CA ARG A 83 -19.91 0.05 15.69
C ARG A 83 -18.60 -0.19 14.95
N GLU A 84 -17.68 -0.93 15.54
CA GLU A 84 -16.48 -1.40 14.82
C GLU A 84 -16.91 -2.42 13.75
N VAL A 85 -16.56 -2.15 12.48
CA VAL A 85 -16.89 -3.01 11.33
C VAL A 85 -15.72 -3.86 10.88
N VAL A 86 -14.49 -3.37 11.07
CA VAL A 86 -13.24 -4.10 10.85
C VAL A 86 -12.10 -3.36 11.57
N ARG A 87 -11.06 -4.08 11.94
CA ARG A 87 -9.78 -3.51 12.38
C ARG A 87 -8.66 -4.14 11.56
N PHE A 88 -7.54 -3.46 11.37
CA PHE A 88 -6.35 -4.06 10.77
C PHE A 88 -5.10 -3.55 11.49
N THR A 89 -4.10 -4.42 11.62
CA THR A 89 -2.88 -4.13 12.37
C THR A 89 -1.66 -4.34 11.50
N ALA A 90 -0.82 -3.31 11.41
CA ALA A 90 0.53 -3.39 10.88
C ALA A 90 1.51 -3.61 12.05
N VAL A 91 2.17 -4.76 12.08
CA VAL A 91 3.26 -5.05 13.02
C VAL A 91 4.57 -4.68 12.37
N LEU A 92 5.38 -3.89 13.09
CA LEU A 92 6.64 -3.34 12.65
C LEU A 92 7.78 -4.13 13.29
N THR A 93 8.75 -4.56 12.49
CA THR A 93 9.95 -5.23 12.97
C THR A 93 11.16 -4.62 12.27
N ALA A 94 12.21 -4.31 13.02
CA ALA A 94 13.46 -3.87 12.43
C ALA A 94 14.01 -4.96 11.51
N PHE A 95 14.25 -4.61 10.25
CA PHE A 95 14.92 -5.50 9.28
C PHE A 95 16.41 -5.14 9.19
N SER A 96 16.72 -3.84 9.22
CA SER A 96 18.06 -3.27 9.42
C SER A 96 17.92 -1.90 10.09
N GLU A 97 19.02 -1.16 10.27
CA GLU A 97 19.00 0.19 10.87
C GLU A 97 18.02 1.14 10.17
N ASN A 98 17.95 1.06 8.84
CA ASN A 98 17.14 1.94 8.00
C ASN A 98 16.02 1.21 7.26
N GLN A 99 15.72 -0.04 7.64
CA GLN A 99 14.66 -0.82 6.99
C GLN A 99 13.73 -1.45 8.01
N THR A 100 12.44 -1.43 7.68
CA THR A 100 11.37 -1.99 8.52
C THR A 100 10.63 -3.05 7.74
N LYS A 101 10.46 -4.23 8.35
CA LYS A 101 9.52 -5.24 7.89
C LYS A 101 8.14 -4.96 8.50
N VAL A 102 7.11 -5.00 7.67
CA VAL A 102 5.72 -4.81 8.05
C VAL A 102 4.90 -6.05 7.74
N GLU A 103 4.27 -6.59 8.77
CA GLU A 103 3.30 -7.68 8.66
C GLU A 103 1.89 -7.13 8.85
N ILE A 104 1.01 -7.38 7.90
CA ILE A 104 -0.40 -6.98 7.99
C ILE A 104 -1.23 -8.12 8.54
N ARG A 105 -1.83 -7.90 9.71
CA ARG A 105 -2.79 -8.80 10.35
C ARG A 105 -4.20 -8.33 10.05
N MET A 106 -4.95 -9.19 9.37
CA MET A 106 -6.38 -9.04 9.15
C MET A 106 -7.12 -9.85 10.22
N PRO A 107 -8.29 -9.39 10.69
CA PRO A 107 -9.06 -10.12 11.66
C PRO A 107 -9.70 -11.32 10.97
N SER A 108 -9.83 -12.43 11.69
CA SER A 108 -10.55 -13.60 11.18
C SER A 108 -12.04 -13.32 11.11
N ALA A 109 -12.71 -13.89 10.11
CA ALA A 109 -14.15 -13.97 10.07
C ALA A 109 -14.59 -15.23 9.28
N GLY A 110 -15.55 -15.97 9.84
CA GLY A 110 -15.92 -17.28 9.30
C GLY A 110 -14.72 -18.24 9.18
N ASN A 111 -14.48 -18.74 7.97
CA ASN A 111 -13.39 -19.65 7.63
C ASN A 111 -12.14 -18.96 7.05
N GLY A 112 -12.07 -17.62 7.09
CA GLY A 112 -11.00 -16.86 6.47
C GLY A 112 -10.76 -15.51 7.13
N GLU A 113 -10.26 -14.55 6.35
CA GLU A 113 -10.04 -13.19 6.83
C GLU A 113 -11.28 -12.34 6.56
N ALA A 114 -11.53 -11.34 7.40
CA ALA A 114 -12.56 -10.36 7.13
C ALA A 114 -12.31 -9.71 5.76
N TYR A 115 -13.35 -9.69 4.93
CA TYR A 115 -13.31 -9.17 3.57
C TYR A 115 -12.31 -9.86 2.64
N ASP A 116 -12.06 -11.17 2.77
CA ASP A 116 -11.23 -11.94 1.83
C ASP A 116 -11.96 -12.36 0.53
N GLY A 117 -13.28 -12.14 0.45
CA GLY A 117 -14.13 -12.53 -0.68
C GLY A 117 -14.86 -13.87 -0.49
N SER A 118 -14.63 -14.58 0.61
CA SER A 118 -15.34 -15.82 0.95
C SER A 118 -16.66 -15.57 1.68
N GLN A 119 -16.81 -14.39 2.29
CA GLN A 119 -17.96 -14.03 3.11
C GLN A 119 -18.95 -13.13 2.37
N SER A 120 -20.22 -13.26 2.73
CA SER A 120 -21.28 -12.35 2.30
C SER A 120 -21.62 -11.39 3.43
N TYR A 121 -21.48 -10.09 3.18
CA TYR A 121 -21.89 -9.04 4.11
C TYR A 121 -23.16 -8.37 3.58
N ARG A 122 -24.19 -8.23 4.42
CA ARG A 122 -25.42 -7.51 4.04
C ARG A 122 -25.15 -6.04 3.74
N ARG A 123 -24.29 -5.41 4.56
CA ARG A 123 -23.83 -4.02 4.45
C ARG A 123 -22.30 -4.00 4.53
N PRO A 124 -21.59 -4.37 3.44
CA PRO A 124 -20.13 -4.37 3.47
C PRO A 124 -19.63 -2.94 3.69
N ALA A 125 -18.66 -2.77 4.60
CA ALA A 125 -17.94 -1.50 4.73
C ALA A 125 -17.04 -1.25 3.53
N PHE A 126 -16.36 -2.32 3.08
CA PHE A 126 -15.38 -2.28 2.01
C PHE A 126 -15.63 -3.34 0.95
N GLN A 127 -15.16 -3.05 -0.25
CA GLN A 127 -15.17 -3.97 -1.37
C GLN A 127 -14.13 -5.08 -1.18
N GLN A 128 -14.55 -6.33 -1.33
CA GLN A 128 -13.69 -7.51 -1.20
C GLN A 128 -12.91 -7.81 -2.50
N PRO A 129 -11.65 -8.29 -2.45
CA PRO A 129 -10.85 -8.55 -1.26
C PRO A 129 -10.19 -7.28 -0.69
N LEU A 130 -10.14 -7.15 0.64
CA LEU A 130 -9.63 -5.95 1.31
C LEU A 130 -8.12 -5.97 1.56
N ARG A 131 -7.52 -7.14 1.84
CA ARG A 131 -6.08 -7.27 2.15
C ARG A 131 -5.17 -6.58 1.12
N PRO A 132 -5.35 -6.75 -0.20
CA PRO A 132 -4.49 -6.08 -1.18
C PRO A 132 -4.56 -4.55 -1.08
N ALA A 133 -5.73 -4.00 -0.71
CA ALA A 133 -5.91 -2.56 -0.54
C ALA A 133 -5.18 -2.05 0.71
N VAL A 134 -5.24 -2.79 1.82
CA VAL A 134 -4.52 -2.44 3.05
C VAL A 134 -3.00 -2.49 2.80
N GLN A 135 -2.52 -3.54 2.13
CA GLN A 135 -1.11 -3.69 1.78
C GLN A 135 -0.61 -2.55 0.88
N GLU A 136 -1.39 -2.21 -0.14
CA GLU A 136 -1.05 -1.12 -1.06
C GLU A 136 -1.07 0.26 -0.38
N GLN A 137 -2.04 0.53 0.50
CA GLN A 137 -2.06 1.78 1.26
C GLN A 137 -0.87 1.89 2.21
N VAL A 138 -0.53 0.81 2.92
CA VAL A 138 0.65 0.79 3.79
C VAL A 138 1.91 1.02 2.97
N ALA A 139 2.04 0.37 1.81
CA ALA A 139 3.17 0.57 0.92
C ALA A 139 3.24 2.02 0.43
N ALA A 140 2.12 2.59 -0.02
CA ALA A 140 2.05 3.96 -0.50
C ALA A 140 2.48 4.98 0.56
N ILE A 141 2.00 4.82 1.80
CA ILE A 141 2.38 5.67 2.94
C ILE A 141 3.89 5.59 3.22
N LEU A 142 4.43 4.37 3.30
CA LEU A 142 5.85 4.16 3.65
C LEU A 142 6.79 4.60 2.53
N GLU A 143 6.38 4.45 1.27
CA GLU A 143 7.14 4.85 0.09
C GLU A 143 6.92 6.33 -0.29
N GLY A 144 6.04 7.04 0.41
CA GLY A 144 5.77 8.47 0.17
C GLY A 144 5.11 8.72 -1.19
N ARG A 145 4.36 7.76 -1.71
CA ARG A 145 3.67 7.82 -3.01
C ARG A 145 2.16 7.78 -2.81
N LYS A 146 1.42 8.04 -3.89
CA LYS A 146 -0.04 7.88 -3.90
C LYS A 146 -0.43 6.40 -3.92
N PHE A 147 -1.60 6.11 -3.35
CA PHE A 147 -2.27 4.83 -3.48
C PHE A 147 -2.55 4.51 -4.95
N ASP A 148 -2.17 3.31 -5.39
CA ASP A 148 -2.38 2.84 -6.75
C ASP A 148 -3.49 1.80 -6.80
N VAL A 149 -4.68 2.23 -7.23
CA VAL A 149 -5.85 1.37 -7.33
C VAL A 149 -5.66 0.21 -8.30
N GLN A 150 -4.75 0.34 -9.29
CA GLN A 150 -4.49 -0.72 -10.26
C GLN A 150 -3.79 -1.93 -9.62
N ARG A 151 -2.97 -1.71 -8.59
CA ARG A 151 -2.27 -2.76 -7.84
C ARG A 151 -3.18 -3.61 -6.95
N VAL A 152 -4.36 -3.09 -6.62
CA VAL A 152 -5.31 -3.74 -5.71
C VAL A 152 -6.25 -4.69 -6.44
N GLY A 153 -6.44 -4.48 -7.75
CA GLY A 153 -7.34 -5.27 -8.58
C GLY A 153 -8.84 -4.95 -8.35
N PRO A 154 -9.71 -5.52 -9.21
CA PRO A 154 -11.15 -5.30 -9.15
C PRO A 154 -11.75 -5.99 -7.94
N GLY A 155 -12.78 -5.38 -7.37
CA GLY A 155 -13.57 -6.05 -6.34
C GLY A 155 -14.56 -7.07 -6.89
N LYS A 156 -14.92 -8.03 -6.05
CA LYS A 156 -15.75 -9.19 -6.42
C LYS A 156 -17.19 -9.12 -5.89
N ASP A 157 -17.48 -8.19 -4.98
CA ASP A 157 -18.76 -8.12 -4.27
C ASP A 157 -19.79 -7.25 -5.01
N LYS A 158 -20.86 -7.88 -5.50
CA LYS A 158 -21.97 -7.21 -6.21
C LYS A 158 -22.80 -6.32 -5.28
N ILE A 159 -22.97 -6.69 -4.01
CA ILE A 159 -23.72 -5.90 -3.02
C ILE A 159 -23.01 -4.57 -2.81
N CYS A 160 -21.68 -4.62 -2.69
CA CYS A 160 -20.87 -3.41 -2.57
C CYS A 160 -21.02 -2.48 -3.78
N GLN A 161 -21.02 -3.02 -5.01
CA GLN A 161 -21.18 -2.22 -6.23
C GLN A 161 -22.50 -1.44 -6.26
N VAL A 162 -23.61 -2.10 -5.90
CA VAL A 162 -24.94 -1.46 -5.83
C VAL A 162 -24.97 -0.39 -4.73
N GLN A 163 -24.44 -0.71 -3.55
CA GLN A 163 -24.47 0.20 -2.42
C GLN A 163 -23.56 1.42 -2.61
N ARG A 164 -22.41 1.25 -3.26
CA ARG A 164 -21.50 2.34 -3.63
C ARG A 164 -22.15 3.31 -4.61
N ALA A 165 -22.86 2.82 -5.62
CA ALA A 165 -23.62 3.68 -6.53
C ALA A 165 -24.68 4.50 -5.78
N GLY A 166 -25.30 3.93 -4.74
CA GLY A 166 -26.16 4.67 -3.81
C GLY A 166 -25.43 5.83 -3.13
N LEU A 167 -24.25 5.57 -2.54
CA LEU A 167 -23.45 6.61 -1.89
C LEU A 167 -23.05 7.74 -2.86
N GLU A 168 -22.63 7.38 -4.07
CA GLU A 168 -22.22 8.33 -5.12
C GLU A 168 -23.40 9.20 -5.60
N THR A 169 -24.64 8.72 -5.47
CA THR A 169 -25.87 9.46 -5.80
C THR A 169 -26.50 10.19 -4.59
N GLY A 170 -25.86 10.14 -3.42
CA GLY A 170 -26.31 10.80 -2.19
C GLY A 170 -27.21 9.96 -1.28
N LEU A 171 -27.43 8.69 -1.59
CA LEU A 171 -28.14 7.73 -0.72
C LEU A 171 -27.16 7.07 0.25
N VAL A 172 -27.24 7.43 1.52
CA VAL A 172 -26.40 6.85 2.59
C VAL A 172 -27.14 5.70 3.26
N PHE A 173 -26.51 4.52 3.32
CA PHE A 173 -27.03 3.38 4.09
C PHE A 173 -26.41 3.37 5.49
N ARG A 174 -27.18 2.94 6.50
CA ARG A 174 -26.64 2.60 7.82
C ARG A 174 -26.22 1.13 7.86
N VAL A 175 -25.30 0.80 8.77
CA VAL A 175 -24.86 -0.59 9.03
C VAL A 175 -26.04 -1.50 9.40
N ASP A 176 -27.04 -0.94 10.07
CA ASP A 176 -28.17 -1.68 10.63
C ASP A 176 -29.39 -1.76 9.68
N ASP A 177 -29.34 -1.12 8.51
CA ASP A 177 -30.41 -1.20 7.50
C ASP A 177 -30.37 -2.53 6.72
#